data_AF-A0A843KYI9-F1
#
_entry.id   AF-A0A843KYI9-F1
#
_cell.length_a   1.000
_cell.length_b   1.000
_cell.length_c   1.000
_cell.angle_alpha   90.00
_cell.angle_beta   90.00
_cell.angle_gamma   90.00
#
_symmetry.space_group_name_H-M   'P 1'
#
loop_
_entity.id
_entity.type
_entity.pdbx_description
1 polymer ?
#
loop_
_entity_poly.entity_id
_entity_poly.type
_entity_poly.pdbx_seq_one_letter_code
_entity_poly.pdbx_strand_id
1 'polypeptide(L)'
;MKKKVKTGILSVLLAMVLVGGTVIPGVLAAPVVAQPQQIAAAGYDLEIQSIFDSAADYEKYPQMEDPQEEVQFLESYVSPAQKAINAMKARQYSDEQITSVLNEHGYGWDPKTGSCWKGRAPTPEEQKDINYIRGPNYSPFTQINESFSETEKDGTRDSAAGATMNLVDENTYFGINLYMCPGDMAISSTGTFQHVVTTHVGKRKPSGADDWTEAGVARSMNDPTRQYFTYDNDEGGWQFHGTASSSASKNYKIYITSTYESAGYVYHIWIDGSWKRSGHLYYRQTKYNCANEIWALGSNPFSHDATSSDFQNIYLYKTTGYQWWGNYPATQTYWSPDNPPYETHYMYGSSWRWLTWA
;
A
#
# COMPACT_ATOMS: atom_id res chain seq x y z
N MET A 1 -4.98 -56.52 -47.08
CA MET A 1 -6.25 -55.75 -47.01
C MET A 1 -6.21 -54.96 -45.71
N LYS A 2 -6.35 -53.63 -45.59
CA LYS A 2 -6.81 -52.51 -46.42
C LYS A 2 -6.02 -51.22 -46.05
N LYS A 3 -5.93 -50.31 -47.02
CA LYS A 3 -5.33 -48.96 -47.04
C LYS A 3 -6.02 -47.91 -46.14
N LYS A 4 -5.29 -46.83 -45.81
CA LYS A 4 -5.59 -45.37 -45.98
C LYS A 4 -4.48 -44.58 -45.23
N VAL A 5 -3.56 -43.80 -45.83
CA VAL A 5 -3.62 -42.52 -46.58
C VAL A 5 -4.27 -41.34 -45.82
N LYS A 6 -3.43 -40.40 -45.38
CA LYS A 6 -3.52 -38.91 -45.39
C LYS A 6 -2.06 -38.42 -45.22
N THR A 7 -1.31 -37.79 -46.13
CA THR A 7 -1.43 -36.58 -46.99
C THR A 7 -1.45 -35.25 -46.25
N GLY A 8 -0.32 -34.54 -46.35
CA GLY A 8 -0.17 -33.07 -46.44
C GLY A 8 0.04 -32.29 -45.13
N ILE A 9 0.79 -31.18 -45.06
CA ILE A 9 1.41 -30.33 -46.09
C ILE A 9 2.22 -29.21 -45.36
N LEU A 10 3.28 -28.68 -46.01
CA LEU A 10 3.95 -27.36 -45.83
C LEU A 10 4.73 -27.07 -44.52
N SER A 11 5.86 -26.35 -44.49
CA SER A 11 6.60 -25.62 -45.53
C SER A 11 8.05 -25.34 -45.07
N VAL A 12 9.02 -25.59 -45.95
CA VAL A 12 10.41 -25.13 -45.89
C VAL A 12 10.59 -24.18 -47.08
N LEU A 13 11.44 -23.15 -46.88
CA LEU A 13 12.07 -22.25 -47.86
C LEU A 13 11.73 -20.76 -47.68
N LEU A 14 12.64 -20.07 -46.97
CA LEU A 14 12.84 -18.63 -47.11
C LEU A 14 13.83 -18.42 -48.26
N ALA A 15 13.36 -17.82 -49.35
CA ALA A 15 14.15 -17.49 -50.52
C ALA A 15 14.89 -16.16 -50.32
N MET A 16 16.20 -16.16 -50.58
CA MET A 16 16.98 -14.97 -50.86
C MET A 16 16.49 -14.35 -52.18
N VAL A 17 16.17 -13.05 -52.15
CA VAL A 17 16.08 -12.22 -53.34
C VAL A 17 16.95 -10.99 -53.12
N LEU A 18 18.11 -11.00 -53.78
CA LEU A 18 18.86 -9.81 -54.15
C LEU A 18 18.02 -9.01 -55.15
N VAL A 19 17.81 -7.72 -54.89
CA VAL A 19 17.57 -6.72 -55.93
C VAL A 19 18.54 -5.58 -55.71
N GLY A 20 19.39 -5.37 -56.72
CA GLY A 20 20.30 -4.25 -56.80
C GLY A 20 19.55 -2.94 -56.95
N GLY A 21 19.96 -1.96 -56.15
CA GLY A 21 19.63 -0.55 -56.29
C GLY A 21 20.92 0.24 -56.48
N THR A 22 20.99 0.94 -57.60
CA THR A 22 22.00 1.90 -58.05
C THR A 22 22.44 2.89 -56.96
N VAL A 23 23.76 3.03 -56.79
CA VAL A 23 24.42 4.04 -55.95
C VAL A 23 24.35 5.40 -56.67
N ILE A 24 23.60 6.34 -56.10
CA ILE A 24 23.72 7.78 -56.40
C ILE A 24 24.52 8.39 -55.25
N PRO A 25 25.65 9.09 -55.48
CA PRO A 25 26.38 9.76 -54.42
C PRO A 25 25.64 11.04 -54.02
N GLY A 26 24.65 10.89 -53.15
CA GLY A 26 24.00 11.98 -52.44
C GLY A 26 24.71 12.19 -51.10
N VAL A 27 25.17 13.41 -50.87
CA VAL A 27 25.73 13.95 -49.63
C VAL A 27 25.08 13.30 -48.40
N LEU A 28 25.86 12.50 -47.66
CA LEU A 28 25.48 11.98 -46.36
C LEU A 28 25.32 13.17 -45.41
N ALA A 29 24.10 13.65 -45.25
CA ALA A 29 23.73 14.39 -44.06
C ALA A 29 23.95 13.44 -42.89
N ALA A 30 24.86 13.81 -41.99
CA ALA A 30 25.10 13.06 -40.76
C ALA A 30 23.74 12.80 -40.07
N PRO A 31 23.56 11.63 -39.43
CA PRO A 31 22.40 11.43 -38.57
C PRO A 31 22.40 12.57 -37.55
N VAL A 32 21.34 13.37 -37.56
CA VAL A 32 21.03 14.28 -36.47
C VAL A 32 20.76 13.37 -35.28
N VAL A 33 21.81 13.04 -34.55
CA VAL A 33 21.71 12.61 -33.17
C VAL A 33 21.00 13.77 -32.51
N ALA A 34 19.71 13.59 -32.21
CA ALA A 34 19.02 14.47 -31.28
C ALA A 34 19.88 14.47 -30.03
N GLN A 35 20.62 15.56 -29.83
CA GLN A 35 21.29 15.77 -28.56
C GLN A 35 20.19 15.67 -27.50
N PRO A 36 20.39 14.94 -26.39
CA PRO A 36 19.52 15.12 -25.25
C PRO A 36 19.48 16.63 -25.03
N GLN A 37 18.29 17.23 -25.10
CA GLN A 37 18.12 18.62 -24.71
C GLN A 37 18.81 18.73 -23.35
N GLN A 38 19.93 19.44 -23.32
CA GLN A 38 20.50 19.91 -22.08
C GLN A 38 19.39 20.77 -21.49
N ILE A 39 18.65 20.18 -20.55
CA ILE A 39 17.86 20.94 -19.59
C ILE A 39 18.85 21.95 -19.04
N ALA A 40 18.57 23.24 -19.25
CA ALA A 40 19.44 24.29 -18.80
C ALA A 40 19.76 24.08 -17.32
N ALA A 41 20.96 23.62 -17.02
CA ALA A 41 21.51 23.54 -15.69
C ALA A 41 21.88 24.97 -15.26
N ALA A 42 20.86 25.79 -14.97
CA ALA A 42 21.02 27.14 -14.42
C ALA A 42 19.67 27.61 -13.85
N GLY A 43 19.31 27.08 -12.69
CA GLY A 43 18.10 27.41 -11.98
C GLY A 43 17.45 26.14 -11.45
N TYR A 44 17.95 25.64 -10.32
CA TYR A 44 17.15 24.77 -9.45
C TYR A 44 15.79 25.47 -9.33
N ASP A 45 14.73 24.84 -9.83
CA ASP A 45 13.43 25.48 -9.97
C ASP A 45 12.92 25.84 -8.58
N LEU A 46 13.07 27.12 -8.22
CA LEU A 46 12.82 27.61 -6.86
C LEU A 46 11.38 27.31 -6.44
N GLU A 47 10.43 27.20 -7.37
CA GLU A 47 9.07 26.80 -7.07
C GLU A 47 9.00 25.32 -6.67
N ILE A 48 9.58 24.41 -7.46
CA ILE A 48 9.64 22.97 -7.15
C ILE A 48 10.37 22.74 -5.83
N GLN A 49 11.52 23.39 -5.64
CA GLN A 49 12.26 23.30 -4.39
C GLN A 49 11.45 23.84 -3.21
N SER A 50 10.75 24.97 -3.38
CA SER A 50 9.91 25.53 -2.33
C SER A 50 8.78 24.60 -1.92
N ILE A 51 8.21 23.82 -2.85
CA ILE A 51 7.19 22.79 -2.53
C ILE A 51 7.77 21.74 -1.59
N PHE A 52 9.01 21.29 -1.82
CA PHE A 52 9.67 20.30 -0.95
C PHE A 52 10.14 20.90 0.37
N ASP A 53 10.68 22.11 0.36
CA ASP A 53 11.14 22.80 1.58
C ASP A 53 9.99 23.07 2.55
N SER A 54 8.82 23.42 2.01
CA SER A 54 7.58 23.62 2.79
C SER A 54 6.73 22.35 2.90
N ALA A 55 7.18 21.21 2.36
CA ALA A 55 6.43 19.97 2.44
C ALA A 55 6.21 19.55 3.90
N ALA A 56 7.14 19.80 4.82
CA ALA A 56 6.94 19.51 6.24
C ALA A 56 5.74 20.27 6.84
N ASP A 57 5.48 21.50 6.36
CA ASP A 57 4.34 22.31 6.80
C ASP A 57 3.03 21.85 6.13
N TYR A 58 3.10 21.42 4.86
CA TYR A 58 1.94 20.92 4.10
C TYR A 58 1.57 19.47 4.40
N GLU A 59 2.55 18.66 4.77
CA GLU A 59 2.35 17.26 5.15
C GLU A 59 1.59 17.18 6.44
N LYS A 60 1.72 18.20 7.31
CA LYS A 60 1.07 18.26 8.61
C LYS A 60 -0.41 18.59 8.43
N TYR A 61 -1.25 17.61 8.76
CA TYR A 61 -2.67 17.81 9.02
C TYR A 61 -2.83 18.86 10.14
N PRO A 62 -3.49 20.01 9.88
CA PRO A 62 -3.87 20.92 10.94
C PRO A 62 -4.84 20.17 11.86
N GLN A 63 -4.62 20.15 13.17
CA GLN A 63 -5.66 19.63 14.07
C GLN A 63 -6.85 20.59 13.99
N MET A 64 -7.93 20.14 13.35
CA MET A 64 -9.17 20.91 13.23
C MET A 64 -10.11 20.49 14.35
N GLU A 65 -10.65 21.48 15.06
CA GLU A 65 -11.63 21.24 16.14
C GLU A 65 -13.03 20.95 15.57
N ASP A 66 -13.35 21.52 14.40
CA ASP A 66 -14.62 21.29 13.70
C ASP A 66 -14.51 20.08 12.74
N PRO A 67 -15.32 19.03 12.94
CA PRO A 67 -15.38 17.89 12.03
C PRO A 67 -15.72 18.26 10.57
N GLN A 68 -16.48 19.35 10.35
CA GLN A 68 -16.81 19.79 8.99
C GLN A 68 -15.62 20.42 8.28
N GLU A 69 -14.84 21.24 9.00
CA GLU A 69 -13.60 21.80 8.48
C GLU A 69 -12.60 20.68 8.17
N GLU A 70 -12.49 19.67 9.06
CA GLU A 70 -11.65 18.49 8.83
C GLU A 70 -12.03 17.79 7.52
N VAL A 71 -13.30 17.46 7.33
CA VAL A 71 -13.78 16.80 6.11
C VAL A 71 -13.51 17.66 4.87
N GLN A 72 -13.76 18.98 4.93
CA GLN A 72 -13.49 19.88 3.80
C GLN A 72 -12.01 19.93 3.43
N PHE A 73 -11.13 19.96 4.43
CA PHE A 73 -9.69 19.88 4.20
C PHE A 73 -9.29 18.56 3.53
N LEU A 74 -9.78 17.44 4.07
CA LEU A 74 -9.44 16.11 3.54
C LEU A 74 -9.95 15.91 2.10
N GLU A 75 -11.14 16.45 1.78
CA GLU A 75 -11.71 16.41 0.42
C GLU A 75 -10.94 17.26 -0.59
N SER A 76 -10.34 18.37 -0.16
CA SER A 76 -9.62 19.30 -1.03
C SER A 76 -8.09 19.15 -0.97
N TYR A 77 -7.60 18.17 -0.22
CA TYR A 77 -6.17 17.99 0.00
C TYR A 77 -5.45 17.63 -1.31
N VAL A 78 -4.27 18.23 -1.51
CA VAL A 78 -3.36 17.90 -2.61
C VAL A 78 -1.98 17.68 -2.00
N SER A 79 -1.42 16.48 -2.21
CA SER A 79 -0.12 16.13 -1.62
C SER A 79 1.02 16.99 -2.17
N PRO A 80 2.12 17.18 -1.41
CA PRO A 80 3.31 17.85 -1.91
C PRO A 80 3.86 17.20 -3.18
N ALA A 81 3.85 15.86 -3.25
CA ALA A 81 4.25 15.12 -4.44
C ALA A 81 3.39 15.48 -5.66
N GLN A 82 2.06 15.50 -5.51
CA GLN A 82 1.15 15.86 -6.61
C GLN A 82 1.34 17.32 -7.05
N LYS A 83 1.55 18.25 -6.12
CA LYS A 83 1.87 19.65 -6.44
C LYS A 83 3.16 19.75 -7.26
N ALA A 84 4.22 19.04 -6.85
CA ALA A 84 5.49 19.00 -7.57
C ALA A 84 5.36 18.38 -8.96
N ILE A 85 4.62 17.27 -9.09
CA ILE A 85 4.31 16.62 -10.38
C ILE A 85 3.61 17.61 -11.31
N ASN A 86 2.56 18.28 -10.83
CA ASN A 86 1.80 19.25 -11.63
C ASN A 86 2.69 20.42 -12.09
N ALA A 87 3.54 20.95 -11.20
CA ALA A 87 4.48 22.03 -11.51
C ALA A 87 5.51 21.62 -12.57
N MET A 88 6.06 20.40 -12.47
CA MET A 88 6.99 19.83 -13.44
C MET A 88 6.33 19.53 -14.79
N LYS A 89 5.10 18.99 -14.79
CA LYS A 89 4.31 18.75 -16.01
C LYS A 89 3.99 20.04 -16.75
N ALA A 90 3.64 21.11 -16.04
CA ALA A 90 3.43 22.44 -16.63
C ALA A 90 4.67 22.99 -17.35
N ARG A 91 5.86 22.52 -16.95
CA ARG A 91 7.17 22.84 -17.55
C ARG A 91 7.65 21.78 -18.54
N GLN A 92 6.78 20.85 -18.92
CA GLN A 92 7.02 19.82 -19.92
C GLN A 92 8.12 18.82 -19.53
N TYR A 93 8.31 18.57 -18.22
CA TYR A 93 9.20 17.50 -17.77
C TYR A 93 8.64 16.15 -18.22
N SER A 94 9.52 15.24 -18.66
CA SER A 94 9.17 13.86 -18.96
C SER A 94 8.89 13.08 -17.67
N ASP A 95 8.26 11.91 -17.79
CA ASP A 95 7.97 11.06 -16.63
C ASP A 95 9.26 10.60 -15.94
N GLU A 96 10.31 10.33 -16.69
CA GLU A 96 11.62 9.94 -16.16
C GLU A 96 12.27 11.09 -15.38
N GLN A 97 12.16 12.32 -15.89
CA GLN A 97 12.67 13.52 -15.22
C GLN A 97 11.92 13.78 -13.90
N ILE A 98 10.59 13.67 -13.92
CA ILE A 98 9.74 13.81 -12.73
C ILE A 98 10.11 12.74 -11.70
N THR A 99 10.24 11.49 -12.13
CA THR A 99 10.63 10.37 -11.27
C THR A 99 11.98 10.61 -10.61
N SER A 100 12.97 11.09 -11.37
CA SER A 100 14.30 11.40 -10.84
C SER A 100 14.23 12.47 -9.76
N VAL A 101 13.54 13.59 -10.02
CA VAL A 101 13.40 14.68 -9.05
C VAL A 101 12.68 14.23 -7.79
N LEU A 102 11.55 13.51 -7.92
CA LEU A 102 10.82 13.00 -6.75
C LEU A 102 11.69 12.08 -5.88
N ASN A 103 12.45 11.18 -6.51
CA ASN A 103 13.34 10.25 -5.80
C ASN A 103 14.43 10.99 -5.02
N GLU A 104 15.00 12.06 -5.57
CA GLU A 104 15.99 12.91 -4.89
C GLU A 104 15.44 13.52 -3.59
N HIS A 105 14.13 13.74 -3.51
CA HIS A 105 13.44 14.28 -2.34
C HIS A 105 12.75 13.22 -1.47
N GLY A 106 12.96 11.93 -1.74
CA GLY A 106 12.39 10.82 -0.96
C GLY A 106 10.90 10.57 -1.22
N TYR A 107 10.43 10.92 -2.42
CA TYR A 107 9.10 10.62 -2.92
C TYR A 107 9.17 9.62 -4.07
N GLY A 108 8.09 8.86 -4.25
CA GLY A 108 7.87 8.03 -5.45
C GLY A 108 6.50 8.30 -6.05
N TRP A 109 6.33 7.87 -7.29
CA TRP A 109 5.07 7.97 -8.02
C TRP A 109 4.96 6.90 -9.11
N ASP A 110 3.73 6.58 -9.51
CA ASP A 110 3.43 5.81 -10.71
C ASP A 110 2.89 6.75 -11.80
N PRO A 111 3.64 6.99 -12.90
CA PRO A 111 3.20 7.87 -13.98
C PRO A 111 1.90 7.41 -14.66
N LYS A 112 1.58 6.11 -14.62
CA LYS A 112 0.41 5.54 -15.29
C LYS A 112 -0.87 5.88 -14.54
N THR A 113 -0.82 5.86 -13.21
CA THR A 113 -2.01 6.04 -12.37
C THR A 113 -2.03 7.38 -11.66
N GLY A 114 -0.89 8.03 -11.47
CA GLY A 114 -0.76 9.24 -10.66
C GLY A 114 -0.61 8.95 -9.16
N SER A 115 -0.60 7.68 -8.73
CA SER A 115 -0.32 7.34 -7.33
C SER A 115 1.03 7.88 -6.90
N CYS A 116 1.13 8.34 -5.65
CA CYS A 116 2.37 8.92 -5.12
C CYS A 116 2.53 8.63 -3.64
N TRP A 117 3.78 8.59 -3.19
CA TRP A 117 4.12 8.27 -1.80
C TRP A 117 5.39 8.97 -1.37
N LYS A 118 5.58 9.05 -0.05
CA LYS A 118 6.83 9.44 0.60
C LYS A 118 7.46 8.19 1.21
N GLY A 119 8.77 8.14 1.33
CA GLY A 119 9.47 7.02 1.98
C GLY A 119 10.22 6.12 1.00
N ARG A 120 10.61 4.94 1.47
CA ARG A 120 11.43 4.00 0.69
C ARG A 120 10.62 2.76 0.30
N ALA A 121 10.88 2.25 -0.90
CA ALA A 121 10.47 0.90 -1.25
C ALA A 121 11.27 -0.13 -0.40
N PRO A 122 10.73 -1.35 -0.20
CA PRO A 122 11.49 -2.45 0.36
C PRO A 122 12.76 -2.74 -0.43
N THR A 123 13.80 -3.21 0.25
CA THR A 123 14.93 -3.88 -0.40
C THR A 123 14.46 -5.19 -1.05
N PRO A 124 15.22 -5.76 -2.00
CA PRO A 124 14.88 -7.05 -2.57
C PRO A 124 14.68 -8.17 -1.53
N GLU A 125 15.47 -8.15 -0.46
CA GLU A 125 15.38 -9.11 0.65
C GLU A 125 14.11 -8.89 1.48
N GLU A 126 13.77 -7.64 1.84
CA GLU A 126 12.53 -7.31 2.53
C GLU A 126 11.30 -7.66 1.69
N GLN A 127 11.36 -7.38 0.37
CA GLN A 127 10.28 -7.71 -0.55
C GLN A 127 10.08 -9.22 -0.67
N LYS A 128 11.14 -10.02 -0.57
CA LYS A 128 11.05 -11.47 -0.56
C LYS A 128 10.27 -11.97 0.66
N ASP A 129 10.54 -11.41 1.83
CA ASP A 129 9.81 -11.76 3.06
C ASP A 129 8.34 -11.35 3.00
N ILE A 130 8.09 -10.12 2.54
CA ILE A 130 6.72 -9.61 2.33
C ILE A 130 5.97 -10.51 1.36
N ASN A 131 6.57 -10.88 0.22
CA ASN A 131 5.91 -11.72 -0.79
C ASN A 131 5.73 -13.17 -0.35
N TYR A 132 6.61 -13.68 0.52
CA TYR A 132 6.50 -15.02 1.06
C TYR A 132 5.21 -15.18 1.88
N ILE A 133 4.86 -14.14 2.64
CA ILE A 133 3.74 -14.16 3.59
C ILE A 133 2.47 -13.49 3.03
N ARG A 134 2.62 -12.32 2.39
CA ARG A 134 1.56 -11.49 1.82
C ARG A 134 1.65 -11.49 0.29
N GLY A 135 1.80 -12.69 -0.28
CA GLY A 135 1.91 -12.89 -1.73
C GLY A 135 0.68 -12.41 -2.52
N PRO A 136 0.67 -12.60 -3.86
CA PRO A 136 -0.35 -12.03 -4.75
C PRO A 136 -1.79 -12.47 -4.47
N ASN A 137 -1.99 -13.53 -3.68
CA ASN A 137 -3.31 -14.04 -3.29
C ASN A 137 -3.77 -13.54 -1.92
N TYR A 138 -2.95 -12.77 -1.19
CA TYR A 138 -3.34 -12.24 0.12
C TYR A 138 -4.47 -11.22 -0.01
N SER A 139 -5.46 -11.34 0.87
CA SER A 139 -6.61 -10.43 0.95
C SER A 139 -7.06 -10.25 2.40
N PRO A 140 -7.09 -9.01 2.92
CA PRO A 140 -7.52 -8.75 4.29
C PRO A 140 -9.04 -8.86 4.49
N PHE A 141 -9.80 -9.07 3.41
CA PHE A 141 -11.27 -9.17 3.42
C PHE A 141 -11.79 -10.57 3.09
N THR A 142 -10.90 -11.50 2.75
CA THR A 142 -11.22 -12.92 2.82
C THR A 142 -11.29 -13.36 4.27
N GLN A 143 -12.21 -14.28 4.62
CA GLN A 143 -12.13 -14.89 5.95
C GLN A 143 -10.74 -15.50 6.05
N ILE A 144 -10.02 -15.13 7.11
CA ILE A 144 -8.68 -15.63 7.42
C ILE A 144 -8.62 -17.15 7.14
N ASN A 145 -9.63 -17.93 7.52
CA ASN A 145 -9.75 -19.37 7.22
C ASN A 145 -9.51 -19.81 5.74
N GLU A 146 -9.84 -18.99 4.73
CA GLU A 146 -9.66 -19.32 3.30
C GLU A 146 -8.26 -18.98 2.78
N SER A 147 -7.60 -17.97 3.36
CA SER A 147 -6.25 -17.53 2.97
C SER A 147 -5.14 -18.40 3.60
N PHE A 148 -5.45 -19.16 4.66
CA PHE A 148 -4.48 -19.95 5.43
C PHE A 148 -4.53 -21.46 5.16
N SER A 149 -5.32 -21.91 4.19
CA SER A 149 -5.38 -23.32 3.79
C SER A 149 -4.60 -23.66 2.52
N GLU A 150 -3.65 -22.83 2.08
CA GLU A 150 -2.74 -23.22 0.99
C GLU A 150 -1.58 -24.06 1.55
N THR A 151 -1.88 -25.34 1.80
CA THR A 151 -0.88 -26.38 1.55
C THR A 151 -0.45 -26.26 0.09
N GLU A 152 0.76 -25.77 -0.19
CA GLU A 152 1.78 -26.46 -1.03
C GLU A 152 2.96 -25.56 -1.45
N LYS A 153 4.09 -25.74 -0.78
CA LYS A 153 5.38 -26.12 -1.38
C LYS A 153 6.19 -26.78 -0.27
N ASP A 154 6.37 -28.10 -0.32
CA ASP A 154 7.26 -28.88 0.55
C ASP A 154 6.70 -29.42 1.89
N GLY A 155 5.38 -29.49 2.07
CA GLY A 155 4.78 -30.27 3.17
C GLY A 155 4.95 -29.69 4.59
N THR A 156 5.52 -28.49 4.72
CA THR A 156 5.52 -27.69 5.95
C THR A 156 4.39 -26.67 5.84
N ARG A 157 3.42 -26.74 6.75
CA ARG A 157 2.37 -25.72 6.86
C ARG A 157 2.98 -24.53 7.59
N ASP A 158 3.26 -23.43 6.89
CA ASP A 158 3.46 -22.16 7.57
C ASP A 158 2.20 -21.84 8.38
N SER A 159 2.40 -21.41 9.62
CA SER A 159 1.30 -21.10 10.51
C SER A 159 1.06 -19.60 10.49
N ALA A 160 -0.22 -19.22 10.41
CA ALA A 160 -0.64 -17.85 10.45
C ALA A 160 -1.77 -17.70 11.44
N ALA A 161 -1.77 -16.59 12.16
CA ALA A 161 -2.86 -16.24 13.05
C ALA A 161 -3.15 -14.75 12.99
N GLY A 162 -4.42 -14.42 13.22
CA GLY A 162 -4.87 -13.04 13.20
C GLY A 162 -5.96 -12.77 14.23
N ALA A 163 -5.95 -11.55 14.73
CA ALA A 163 -7.02 -10.92 15.48
C ALA A 163 -7.50 -9.71 14.69
N THR A 164 -8.78 -9.71 14.27
CA THR A 164 -9.32 -8.61 13.46
C THR A 164 -10.63 -8.09 14.00
N MET A 165 -10.77 -6.76 13.93
CA MET A 165 -12.04 -6.06 14.10
C MET A 165 -12.49 -5.53 12.77
N ASN A 166 -13.64 -5.99 12.29
CA ASN A 166 -14.18 -5.62 10.98
C ASN A 166 -15.42 -4.76 11.15
N LEU A 167 -15.53 -3.74 10.32
CA LEU A 167 -16.76 -3.01 10.13
C LEU A 167 -17.74 -3.87 9.30
N VAL A 168 -18.98 -4.03 9.78
CA VAL A 168 -20.01 -4.78 9.05
C VAL A 168 -20.58 -3.97 7.88
N ASP A 169 -20.69 -2.65 8.05
CA ASP A 169 -21.25 -1.75 7.04
C ASP A 169 -20.18 -1.23 6.06
N GLU A 170 -20.21 -1.74 4.83
CA GLU A 170 -19.27 -1.38 3.77
C GLU A 170 -19.75 -0.24 2.84
N ASN A 171 -20.89 0.38 3.14
CA ASN A 171 -21.60 1.28 2.21
C ASN A 171 -21.81 2.70 2.74
N THR A 172 -21.43 2.98 3.98
CA THR A 172 -21.67 4.30 4.61
C THR A 172 -20.40 5.16 4.71
N TYR A 173 -19.25 4.54 4.96
CA TYR A 173 -18.05 5.25 5.43
C TYR A 173 -16.98 5.35 4.34
N PHE A 174 -16.29 6.50 4.30
CA PHE A 174 -15.25 6.82 3.30
C PHE A 174 -13.94 7.29 3.95
N GLY A 175 -13.74 6.96 5.22
CA GLY A 175 -12.41 7.00 5.81
C GLY A 175 -12.42 6.48 7.24
N ILE A 176 -11.22 6.33 7.78
CA ILE A 176 -10.97 5.95 9.17
C ILE A 176 -9.89 6.83 9.78
N ASN A 177 -10.06 7.15 11.06
CA ASN A 177 -9.04 7.74 11.90
C ASN A 177 -8.90 6.90 13.17
N LEU A 178 -7.68 6.62 13.59
CA LEU A 178 -7.39 5.90 14.82
C LEU A 178 -6.02 6.29 15.38
N TYR A 179 -5.78 5.95 16.63
CA TYR A 179 -4.44 5.88 17.19
C TYR A 179 -4.05 4.42 17.30
N MET A 180 -2.86 4.05 16.86
CA MET A 180 -2.36 2.69 16.98
C MET A 180 -1.03 2.70 17.74
N CYS A 181 -0.92 1.82 18.73
CA CYS A 181 0.35 1.45 19.34
C CYS A 181 0.59 -0.05 19.04
N PRO A 182 1.78 -0.37 18.46
CA PRO A 182 2.01 -1.71 17.91
C PRO A 182 2.36 -2.77 18.96
N GLY A 183 2.72 -2.39 20.18
CA GLY A 183 3.27 -3.33 21.16
C GLY A 183 4.67 -3.84 20.77
N ASP A 184 5.08 -4.96 21.37
CA ASP A 184 6.44 -5.48 21.20
C ASP A 184 6.72 -6.02 19.80
N MET A 185 5.69 -6.60 19.18
CA MET A 185 5.76 -7.33 17.93
C MET A 185 6.91 -8.34 17.91
N ALA A 186 6.85 -9.34 18.77
CA ALA A 186 7.91 -10.32 19.00
C ALA A 186 8.14 -11.17 17.75
N ILE A 187 9.41 -11.33 17.37
CA ILE A 187 9.84 -12.13 16.23
C ILE A 187 10.98 -13.07 16.65
N SER A 188 11.01 -14.26 16.05
CA SER A 188 12.03 -15.28 16.29
C SER A 188 12.14 -16.23 15.10
N SER A 189 13.34 -16.75 14.82
CA SER A 189 13.56 -17.76 13.78
C SER A 189 12.89 -19.10 14.11
N THR A 190 12.60 -19.35 15.38
CA THR A 190 11.86 -20.52 15.88
C THR A 190 10.45 -20.15 16.33
N GLY A 191 10.00 -18.93 16.03
CA GLY A 191 8.70 -18.43 16.42
C GLY A 191 8.04 -17.61 15.34
N THR A 192 7.46 -16.46 15.71
CA THR A 192 6.87 -15.50 14.76
C THR A 192 7.93 -14.99 13.78
N PHE A 193 7.74 -15.27 12.50
CA PHE A 193 8.58 -14.81 11.39
C PHE A 193 8.24 -13.37 10.97
N GLN A 194 6.96 -13.05 10.87
CA GLN A 194 6.48 -11.72 10.55
C GLN A 194 5.31 -11.35 11.45
N HIS A 195 5.28 -10.10 11.86
CA HIS A 195 4.22 -9.50 12.66
C HIS A 195 3.79 -8.19 12.03
N VAL A 196 2.50 -8.02 11.81
CA VAL A 196 1.89 -6.81 11.27
C VAL A 196 0.76 -6.36 12.18
N VAL A 197 0.79 -5.09 12.59
CA VAL A 197 -0.34 -4.42 13.26
C VAL A 197 -0.78 -3.28 12.35
N THR A 198 -1.99 -3.34 11.83
CA THR A 198 -2.38 -2.54 10.65
C THR A 198 -3.87 -2.21 10.64
N THR A 199 -4.24 -1.24 9.81
CA THR A 199 -5.63 -0.99 9.42
C THR A 199 -5.78 -1.08 7.91
N HIS A 200 -6.75 -1.87 7.45
CA HIS A 200 -7.04 -2.06 6.03
C HIS A 200 -8.27 -1.25 5.61
N VAL A 201 -8.24 -0.74 4.38
CA VAL A 201 -9.33 -0.01 3.73
C VAL A 201 -9.49 -0.51 2.31
N GLY A 202 -10.69 -0.95 1.93
CA GLY A 202 -10.95 -1.41 0.57
C GLY A 202 -12.15 -2.35 0.47
N LYS A 203 -12.42 -2.87 -0.73
CA LYS A 203 -13.36 -3.98 -0.96
C LYS A 203 -13.21 -4.53 -2.37
N ARG A 204 -13.76 -5.73 -2.62
CA ARG A 204 -13.73 -6.37 -3.95
C ARG A 204 -14.37 -5.54 -5.03
N LYS A 205 -13.67 -5.40 -6.15
CA LYS A 205 -14.17 -4.84 -7.41
C LYS A 205 -15.25 -5.74 -8.03
N PRO A 206 -16.10 -5.22 -8.94
CA PRO A 206 -17.03 -6.05 -9.72
C PRO A 206 -16.35 -7.17 -10.51
N SER A 207 -15.07 -7.01 -10.86
CA SER A 207 -14.25 -8.04 -11.51
C SER A 207 -13.92 -9.23 -10.61
N GLY A 208 -14.19 -9.14 -9.30
CA GLY A 208 -13.83 -10.14 -8.30
C GLY A 208 -12.45 -9.96 -7.67
N ALA A 209 -11.61 -9.06 -8.22
CA ALA A 209 -10.32 -8.73 -7.63
C ALA A 209 -10.49 -7.85 -6.37
N ASP A 210 -9.67 -8.09 -5.36
CA ASP A 210 -9.56 -7.18 -4.21
C ASP A 210 -8.88 -5.86 -4.62
N ASP A 211 -9.29 -4.78 -3.96
CA ASP A 211 -8.82 -3.42 -4.20
C ASP A 211 -8.81 -2.68 -2.87
N TRP A 212 -7.60 -2.43 -2.36
CA TRP A 212 -7.37 -2.09 -0.98
C TRP A 212 -5.99 -1.49 -0.71
N THR A 213 -5.95 -0.70 0.36
CA THR A 213 -4.75 -0.11 0.90
C THR A 213 -4.70 -0.30 2.41
N GLU A 214 -3.54 -0.10 3.00
CA GLU A 214 -3.35 -0.19 4.44
C GLU A 214 -2.24 0.73 4.94
N ALA A 215 -2.27 0.95 6.25
CA ALA A 215 -1.21 1.62 6.98
C ALA A 215 -1.03 0.96 8.34
N GLY A 216 0.22 0.78 8.75
CA GLY A 216 0.49 0.05 9.97
C GLY A 216 1.93 0.11 10.44
N VAL A 217 2.28 -0.87 11.27
CA VAL A 217 3.64 -1.22 11.66
C VAL A 217 3.87 -2.67 11.29
N ALA A 218 5.02 -2.94 10.66
CA ALA A 218 5.47 -4.28 10.35
C ALA A 218 6.82 -4.55 11.03
N ARG A 219 7.06 -5.81 11.33
CA ARG A 219 8.34 -6.32 11.81
C ARG A 219 8.55 -7.72 11.25
N SER A 220 9.71 -7.96 10.66
CA SER A 220 10.02 -9.24 10.02
C SER A 220 11.34 -9.79 10.54
N MET A 221 11.58 -11.09 10.39
CA MET A 221 12.82 -11.71 10.86
C MET A 221 14.07 -11.18 10.17
N ASN A 222 14.03 -10.90 8.86
CA ASN A 222 15.20 -10.38 8.14
C ASN A 222 15.33 -8.84 8.23
N ASP A 223 14.32 -8.15 8.78
CA ASP A 223 14.43 -6.76 9.25
C ASP A 223 13.73 -6.64 10.61
N PRO A 224 14.46 -6.88 11.72
CA PRO A 224 13.88 -6.92 13.05
C PRO A 224 13.51 -5.53 13.57
N THR A 225 13.67 -4.48 12.76
CA THR A 225 13.21 -3.14 13.05
C THR A 225 11.69 -3.08 12.90
N ARG A 226 10.98 -2.60 13.92
CA ARG A 226 9.57 -2.23 13.76
C ARG A 226 9.49 -1.00 12.87
N GLN A 227 8.83 -1.07 11.73
CA GLN A 227 8.77 0.02 10.75
C GLN A 227 7.34 0.44 10.46
N TYR A 228 7.10 1.75 10.41
CA TYR A 228 5.88 2.29 9.86
C TYR A 228 5.82 1.96 8.37
N PHE A 229 4.67 1.54 7.88
CA PHE A 229 4.50 1.23 6.47
C PHE A 229 3.13 1.67 5.94
N THR A 230 3.06 1.78 4.63
CA THR A 230 1.81 1.79 3.86
C THR A 230 1.91 0.77 2.73
N TYR A 231 0.80 0.16 2.37
CA TYR A 231 0.72 -0.75 1.23
C TYR A 231 -0.55 -0.50 0.42
N ASP A 232 -0.49 -0.80 -0.86
CA ASP A 232 -1.58 -0.69 -1.83
C ASP A 232 -1.35 -1.83 -2.82
N ASN A 233 -2.42 -2.55 -3.10
CA ASN A 233 -2.35 -3.84 -3.75
C ASN A 233 -2.29 -3.77 -5.28
N ASP A 234 -2.61 -2.62 -5.88
CA ASP A 234 -2.53 -2.43 -7.33
C ASP A 234 -1.80 -1.16 -7.79
N GLU A 235 -1.38 -0.30 -6.87
CA GLU A 235 -0.61 0.92 -7.13
C GLU A 235 0.54 1.13 -6.12
N GLY A 236 1.78 1.33 -6.59
CA GLY A 236 2.91 1.74 -5.73
C GLY A 236 3.39 0.73 -4.67
N GLY A 237 2.67 -0.36 -4.39
CA GLY A 237 3.11 -1.48 -3.56
C GLY A 237 3.41 -1.10 -2.11
N TRP A 238 4.39 -1.74 -1.48
CA TRP A 238 4.78 -1.51 -0.09
C TRP A 238 5.76 -0.33 0.03
N GLN A 239 5.62 0.50 1.06
CA GLN A 239 6.53 1.62 1.34
C GLN A 239 6.77 1.76 2.85
N PHE A 240 8.02 1.99 3.24
CA PHE A 240 8.43 2.18 4.63
C PHE A 240 8.70 3.66 4.97
N HIS A 241 8.28 4.06 6.18
CA HIS A 241 8.22 5.45 6.65
C HIS A 241 9.04 5.72 7.92
N GLY A 242 10.03 4.86 8.20
CA GLY A 242 10.91 4.96 9.36
C GLY A 242 10.52 4.01 10.50
N THR A 243 11.24 4.14 11.62
CA THR A 243 11.15 3.21 12.76
C THR A 243 10.01 3.56 13.71
N ALA A 244 9.26 2.54 14.14
CA ALA A 244 8.23 2.64 15.15
C ALA A 244 8.78 2.32 16.55
N SER A 245 8.16 2.88 17.59
CA SER A 245 8.37 2.49 18.99
C SER A 245 7.27 1.53 19.44
N SER A 246 7.57 0.61 20.37
CA SER A 246 6.61 -0.42 20.82
C SER A 246 5.52 0.16 21.70
N SER A 247 5.80 1.30 22.33
CA SER A 247 4.91 1.97 23.28
C SER A 247 4.39 3.32 22.78
N ALA A 248 4.73 3.73 21.55
CA ALA A 248 4.28 5.01 21.02
C ALA A 248 2.98 4.82 20.24
N SER A 249 1.91 5.46 20.71
CA SER A 249 0.67 5.59 19.94
C SER A 249 0.85 6.68 18.88
N LYS A 250 0.57 6.33 17.62
CA LYS A 250 0.59 7.25 16.48
C LYS A 250 -0.79 7.33 15.86
N ASN A 251 -1.18 8.52 15.40
CA ASN A 251 -2.42 8.67 14.65
C ASN A 251 -2.27 8.11 13.24
N TYR A 252 -3.24 7.32 12.78
CA TYR A 252 -3.34 6.84 11.42
C TYR A 252 -4.67 7.31 10.85
N LYS A 253 -4.62 7.89 9.66
CA LYS A 253 -5.79 8.39 8.96
C LYS A 253 -5.75 7.93 7.52
N ILE A 254 -6.82 7.31 7.06
CA ILE A 254 -7.04 6.95 5.66
C ILE A 254 -8.37 7.57 5.24
N TYR A 255 -8.35 8.41 4.23
CA TYR A 255 -9.53 9.14 3.76
C TYR A 255 -9.69 8.98 2.25
N ILE A 256 -10.90 8.66 1.80
CA ILE A 256 -11.25 8.49 0.39
C ILE A 256 -12.11 9.67 -0.04
N THR A 257 -11.56 10.50 -0.92
CA THR A 257 -12.19 11.72 -1.38
C THR A 257 -13.37 11.42 -2.33
N SER A 258 -14.14 12.46 -2.62
CA SER A 258 -15.17 12.46 -3.66
C SER A 258 -14.60 12.64 -5.07
N THR A 259 -13.31 12.92 -5.21
CA THR A 259 -12.63 13.06 -6.50
C THR A 259 -12.46 11.68 -7.14
N TYR A 260 -12.99 11.53 -8.36
CA TYR A 260 -12.88 10.32 -9.16
C TYR A 260 -12.02 10.58 -10.40
N GLU A 261 -10.91 9.88 -10.51
CA GLU A 261 -9.97 9.93 -11.63
C GLU A 261 -10.08 8.64 -12.49
N SER A 262 -9.26 8.52 -13.53
CA SER A 262 -9.33 7.34 -14.43
C SER A 262 -9.02 6.02 -13.74
N ALA A 263 -8.26 6.04 -12.64
CA ALA A 263 -7.90 4.86 -11.86
C ALA A 263 -8.91 4.55 -10.74
N GLY A 264 -9.68 5.54 -10.26
CA GLY A 264 -10.68 5.35 -9.20
C GLY A 264 -10.88 6.61 -8.34
N TYR A 265 -11.46 6.44 -7.16
CA TYR A 265 -11.56 7.48 -6.15
C TYR A 265 -10.20 7.70 -5.48
N VAL A 266 -9.78 8.96 -5.41
CA VAL A 266 -8.50 9.31 -4.77
C VAL A 266 -8.61 9.10 -3.27
N TYR A 267 -7.65 8.38 -2.68
CA TYR A 267 -7.46 8.30 -1.25
C TYR A 267 -6.15 8.93 -0.82
N HIS A 268 -6.06 9.24 0.48
CA HIS A 268 -4.86 9.73 1.13
C HIS A 268 -4.62 9.01 2.46
N ILE A 269 -3.35 8.81 2.80
CA ILE A 269 -2.91 8.23 4.06
C ILE A 269 -2.01 9.22 4.79
N TRP A 270 -2.29 9.43 6.08
CA TRP A 270 -1.43 10.16 7.01
C TRP A 270 -1.04 9.30 8.21
N ILE A 271 0.20 9.45 8.65
CA ILE A 271 0.72 8.90 9.90
C ILE A 271 1.25 10.05 10.75
N ASP A 272 0.68 10.20 11.94
CA ASP A 272 0.93 11.26 12.93
C ASP A 272 0.76 12.66 12.35
N GLY A 273 -0.31 12.81 11.57
CA GLY A 273 -0.60 14.02 10.83
C GLY A 273 0.26 14.24 9.61
N SER A 274 1.35 13.50 9.36
CA SER A 274 2.17 13.64 8.16
C SER A 274 1.65 12.78 7.01
N TRP A 275 1.42 13.37 5.83
CA TRP A 275 1.04 12.62 4.62
C TRP A 275 2.12 11.60 4.23
N LYS A 276 1.68 10.41 3.79
CA LYS A 276 2.54 9.30 3.37
C LYS A 276 2.23 8.77 1.98
N ARG A 277 0.97 8.77 1.57
CA ARG A 277 0.54 8.17 0.32
C ARG A 277 -0.75 8.76 -0.22
N SER A 278 -0.85 8.80 -1.54
CA SER A 278 -2.08 8.94 -2.30
C SER A 278 -2.15 7.85 -3.37
N GLY A 279 -3.34 7.33 -3.62
CA GLY A 279 -3.61 6.35 -4.68
C GLY A 279 -5.09 6.31 -4.97
N HIS A 280 -5.56 5.23 -5.58
CA HIS A 280 -6.95 5.08 -5.97
C HIS A 280 -7.61 3.84 -5.38
N LEU A 281 -8.90 3.94 -5.10
CA LEU A 281 -9.77 2.79 -4.83
C LEU A 281 -10.98 2.87 -5.75
N TYR A 282 -11.44 1.74 -6.28
CA TYR A 282 -12.59 1.67 -7.17
C TYR A 282 -13.88 2.18 -6.50
N TYR A 283 -14.02 1.98 -5.19
CA TYR A 283 -15.16 2.46 -4.41
C TYR A 283 -14.75 3.50 -3.39
N ARG A 284 -15.59 4.53 -3.25
CA ARG A 284 -15.46 5.52 -2.19
C ARG A 284 -15.86 4.99 -0.82
N GLN A 285 -16.98 4.25 -0.75
CA GLN A 285 -17.38 3.58 0.48
C GLN A 285 -16.87 2.15 0.48
N THR A 286 -16.16 1.77 1.54
CA THR A 286 -15.36 0.55 1.60
C THR A 286 -15.56 -0.21 2.90
N LYS A 287 -14.92 -1.38 3.02
CA LYS A 287 -14.72 -2.04 4.31
C LYS A 287 -13.52 -1.42 5.02
N TYR A 288 -13.57 -1.52 6.35
CA TYR A 288 -12.51 -1.10 7.26
C TYR A 288 -12.27 -2.23 8.25
N ASN A 289 -11.01 -2.50 8.54
CA ASN A 289 -10.66 -3.35 9.67
C ASN A 289 -9.43 -2.83 10.43
N CYS A 290 -9.28 -3.30 11.67
CA CYS A 290 -8.05 -3.18 12.45
C CYS A 290 -7.56 -4.60 12.72
N ALA A 291 -6.29 -4.88 12.42
CA ALA A 291 -5.74 -6.22 12.41
C ALA A 291 -4.42 -6.31 13.16
N ASN A 292 -4.25 -7.38 13.92
CA ASN A 292 -2.99 -7.84 14.49
C ASN A 292 -2.74 -9.25 13.93
N GLU A 293 -1.79 -9.34 13.01
CA GLU A 293 -1.55 -10.50 12.16
C GLU A 293 -0.12 -10.99 12.34
N ILE A 294 0.04 -12.31 12.45
CA ILE A 294 1.34 -12.96 12.61
C ILE A 294 1.45 -14.19 11.73
N TRP A 295 2.70 -14.48 11.37
CA TRP A 295 3.07 -15.65 10.59
C TRP A 295 4.34 -16.27 11.15
N ALA A 296 4.43 -17.58 11.13
CA ALA A 296 5.60 -18.35 11.52
C ALA A 296 5.94 -19.37 10.43
N LEU A 297 7.24 -19.65 10.28
CA LEU A 297 7.72 -20.64 9.33
C LEU A 297 7.41 -22.05 9.84
N GLY A 298 6.78 -22.86 9.00
CA GLY A 298 6.28 -24.18 9.36
C GLY A 298 5.34 -24.17 10.58
N SER A 299 5.38 -25.27 11.33
CA SER A 299 4.57 -25.48 12.54
C SER A 299 5.20 -24.86 13.81
N ASN A 300 6.03 -23.82 13.67
CA ASN A 300 6.63 -23.17 14.84
C ASN A 300 5.55 -22.51 15.70
N PRO A 301 5.67 -22.56 17.03
CA PRO A 301 4.78 -21.79 17.90
C PRO A 301 5.00 -20.29 17.70
N PHE A 302 4.03 -19.45 18.03
CA PHE A 302 4.22 -18.01 17.93
C PHE A 302 5.07 -17.46 19.07
N SER A 303 5.83 -16.39 18.78
CA SER A 303 6.64 -15.71 19.78
C SER A 303 5.74 -14.93 20.74
N HIS A 304 6.04 -15.01 22.03
CA HIS A 304 5.30 -14.27 23.05
C HIS A 304 5.61 -12.76 23.00
N ASP A 305 4.56 -11.93 22.94
CA ASP A 305 4.68 -10.49 23.19
C ASP A 305 4.52 -10.19 24.69
N ALA A 306 5.40 -9.36 25.26
CA ALA A 306 5.27 -8.91 26.64
C ALA A 306 4.36 -7.67 26.76
N THR A 307 4.16 -6.92 25.68
CA THR A 307 3.25 -5.77 25.59
C THR A 307 2.25 -5.90 24.45
N SER A 308 1.02 -5.45 24.72
CA SER A 308 -0.13 -5.54 23.82
C SER A 308 -0.07 -4.49 22.71
N SER A 309 -0.65 -4.82 21.56
CA SER A 309 -1.05 -3.81 20.58
C SER A 309 -2.42 -3.24 20.94
N ASP A 310 -2.65 -1.98 20.56
CA ASP A 310 -3.89 -1.28 20.84
C ASP A 310 -4.23 -0.27 19.75
N PHE A 311 -5.52 -0.18 19.46
CA PHE A 311 -6.14 0.78 18.58
C PHE A 311 -7.08 1.64 19.42
N GLN A 312 -6.88 2.95 19.46
CA GLN A 312 -7.62 3.86 20.32
C GLN A 312 -8.31 4.95 19.50
N ASN A 313 -9.35 5.55 20.09
CA ASN A 313 -10.03 6.72 19.54
C ASN A 313 -10.42 6.54 18.06
N ILE A 314 -10.96 5.36 17.74
CA ILE A 314 -11.31 5.04 16.37
C ILE A 314 -12.62 5.73 15.98
N TYR A 315 -12.60 6.47 14.87
CA TYR A 315 -13.81 6.98 14.23
C TYR A 315 -13.75 6.85 12.71
N LEU A 316 -14.92 6.78 12.10
CA LEU A 316 -15.11 6.61 10.66
C LEU A 316 -15.72 7.88 10.08
N TYR A 317 -15.21 8.33 8.93
CA TYR A 317 -15.75 9.50 8.22
C TYR A 317 -17.01 9.12 7.43
N LYS A 318 -18.00 10.01 7.49
CA LYS A 318 -19.27 9.91 6.76
C LYS A 318 -19.66 11.29 6.24
N THR A 319 -20.68 11.37 5.39
CA THR A 319 -21.06 12.62 4.69
C THR A 319 -21.28 13.79 5.64
N THR A 320 -21.74 13.52 6.86
CA THR A 320 -22.00 14.51 7.91
C THR A 320 -21.13 14.21 9.14
N GLY A 321 -19.84 14.55 9.05
CA GLY A 321 -18.87 14.44 10.14
C GLY A 321 -18.31 13.02 10.30
N TYR A 322 -18.26 12.54 11.53
CA TYR A 322 -17.73 11.21 11.84
C TYR A 322 -18.67 10.37 12.71
N GLN A 323 -18.33 9.10 12.83
CA GLN A 323 -18.97 8.17 13.73
C GLN A 323 -17.89 7.43 14.51
N TRP A 324 -17.89 7.56 15.84
CA TRP A 324 -17.02 6.76 16.71
C TRP A 324 -17.29 5.27 16.47
N TRP A 325 -16.22 4.50 16.29
CA TRP A 325 -16.29 3.08 16.02
C TRP A 325 -16.23 2.30 17.35
N GLY A 326 -17.27 1.52 17.63
CA GLY A 326 -17.47 0.78 18.88
C GLY A 326 -18.78 0.00 18.76
N ASN A 327 -19.70 0.12 19.72
CA ASN A 327 -21.01 -0.56 19.64
C ASN A 327 -21.86 -0.15 18.41
N TYR A 328 -21.61 1.04 17.86
CA TYR A 328 -22.23 1.52 16.63
C TYR A 328 -21.21 2.35 15.84
N PRO A 329 -20.95 2.07 14.55
CA PRO A 329 -21.57 1.03 13.73
C PRO A 329 -21.24 -0.39 14.18
N ALA A 330 -22.06 -1.35 13.73
CA ALA A 330 -21.91 -2.76 14.08
C ALA A 330 -20.54 -3.29 13.66
N THR A 331 -19.94 -4.09 14.54
CA THR A 331 -18.60 -4.65 14.38
C THR A 331 -18.63 -6.15 14.46
N GLN A 332 -17.70 -6.80 13.78
CA GLN A 332 -17.47 -8.23 13.87
C GLN A 332 -16.02 -8.48 14.27
N THR A 333 -15.83 -9.19 15.37
CA THR A 333 -14.52 -9.68 15.79
C THR A 333 -14.27 -11.06 15.19
N TYR A 334 -13.04 -11.28 14.72
CA TYR A 334 -12.57 -12.59 14.31
C TYR A 334 -11.23 -12.89 14.97
N TRP A 335 -11.01 -14.16 15.30
CA TRP A 335 -9.77 -14.70 15.84
C TRP A 335 -9.43 -16.02 15.16
N SER A 336 -8.14 -16.27 14.92
CA SER A 336 -7.70 -17.56 14.42
C SER A 336 -8.02 -18.69 15.43
N PRO A 337 -8.72 -19.75 15.01
CA PRO A 337 -9.21 -20.79 15.91
C PRO A 337 -8.11 -21.71 16.44
N ASP A 338 -7.07 -21.97 15.64
CA ASP A 338 -6.04 -22.97 15.95
C ASP A 338 -4.90 -22.42 16.82
N ASN A 339 -4.82 -21.10 16.97
CA ASN A 339 -3.85 -20.40 17.80
C ASN A 339 -4.47 -19.06 18.23
N PRO A 340 -5.47 -19.03 19.12
CA PRO A 340 -6.06 -17.76 19.53
C PRO A 340 -5.06 -16.97 20.38
N PRO A 341 -5.04 -15.63 20.29
CA PRO A 341 -4.26 -14.80 21.21
C PRO A 341 -4.77 -14.98 22.65
N TYR A 342 -3.90 -14.75 23.64
CA TYR A 342 -4.31 -14.85 25.05
C TYR A 342 -5.34 -13.78 25.37
N GLU A 343 -6.55 -14.17 25.78
CA GLU A 343 -7.69 -13.26 25.84
C GLU A 343 -7.60 -12.24 27.00
N THR A 344 -7.45 -10.95 26.66
CA THR A 344 -8.38 -9.91 27.14
C THR A 344 -8.53 -8.88 26.02
N HIS A 345 -9.63 -8.98 25.27
CA HIS A 345 -10.13 -7.82 24.54
C HIS A 345 -11.15 -7.17 25.45
N TYR A 346 -11.02 -5.88 25.69
CA TYR A 346 -12.11 -5.12 26.27
C TYR A 346 -12.36 -3.90 25.38
N MET A 347 -13.61 -3.74 24.99
CA MET A 347 -14.09 -2.47 24.47
C MET A 347 -14.23 -1.53 25.65
N TYR A 348 -13.45 -0.46 25.69
CA TYR A 348 -13.79 0.69 26.51
C TYR A 348 -13.90 1.91 25.60
N GLY A 349 -15.14 2.29 25.28
CA GLY A 349 -15.41 3.34 24.30
C GLY A 349 -15.01 2.92 22.88
N SER A 350 -14.24 3.78 22.21
CA SER A 350 -13.74 3.59 20.84
C SER A 350 -12.31 3.03 20.79
N SER A 351 -11.95 2.21 21.77
CA SER A 351 -10.61 1.63 21.92
C SER A 351 -10.69 0.12 21.99
N TRP A 352 -9.78 -0.52 21.26
CA TRP A 352 -9.60 -1.95 21.11
C TRP A 352 -8.18 -2.31 21.51
N ARG A 353 -8.05 -3.22 22.47
CA ARG A 353 -6.76 -3.76 22.88
C ARG A 353 -6.72 -5.24 22.54
N TRP A 354 -5.66 -5.64 21.85
CA TRP A 354 -5.42 -7.05 21.55
C TRP A 354 -4.31 -7.52 22.49
N LEU A 355 -4.64 -8.40 23.42
CA LEU A 355 -3.61 -9.11 24.17
C LEU A 355 -2.84 -10.06 23.25
N THR A 356 -1.68 -10.42 23.78
CA THR A 356 -0.52 -10.93 23.09
C THR A 356 -0.64 -12.40 22.69
N TRP A 357 0.14 -12.80 21.69
CA TRP A 357 0.38 -14.22 21.40
C TRP A 357 1.22 -14.81 22.54
N ALA A 358 1.10 -16.10 22.85
CA ALA A 358 1.85 -16.73 23.94
C ALA A 358 2.42 -18.09 23.56
#